data_AF-A0AAP3BEK3-F1
#
_entry.id   AF-A0AAP3BEK3-F1
#
_cell.length_a   1.000
_cell.length_b   1.000
_cell.length_c   1.000
_cell.angle_alpha   90.00
_cell.angle_beta   90.00
_cell.angle_gamma   90.00
#
_symmetry.space_group_name_H-M   'P 1'
#
loop_
_entity.id
_entity.type
_entity.pdbx_description
1 polymer ?
#
loop_
_entity_poly.entity_id
_entity_poly.type
_entity_poly.pdbx_seq_one_letter_code
_entity_poly.pdbx_strand_id
1 'polypeptide(L)'
;MKKIIIYISIMVSNCASLGAQSRELTATANLSKGGDSIHYDFITATVPQSSRFSEQLWDFSNSKYLGQEKKVFFVGNDSNRIKMIDKDAILDFSQDKEHLLLKHLQTPLLNIDFGNSFEYLKFPFPLNDSLVCQIEGKGTYCSKNKLVLSGTCCTKTMAKGKLIMPYNDSLNNTLLIRVSS
;
A
#
# COMPACT_ATOMS: atom_id res chain seq x y z
N MET A 1 -35.64 -37.91 1.85
CA MET A 1 -34.33 -37.78 2.56
C MET A 1 -33.20 -37.28 1.65
N LYS A 2 -32.92 -37.88 0.49
CA LYS A 2 -31.84 -37.42 -0.44
C LYS A 2 -31.92 -35.94 -0.85
N LYS A 3 -33.11 -35.41 -1.14
CA LYS A 3 -33.30 -33.99 -1.53
C LYS A 3 -32.97 -33.00 -0.39
N ILE A 4 -33.29 -33.35 0.85
CA ILE A 4 -33.02 -32.51 2.04
C ILE A 4 -31.51 -32.40 2.28
N ILE A 5 -30.78 -33.51 2.11
CA ILE A 5 -29.31 -33.53 2.25
C ILE A 5 -28.66 -32.62 1.21
N ILE A 6 -29.18 -32.60 -0.02
CA ILE A 6 -28.68 -31.71 -1.10
C ILE A 6 -28.92 -30.24 -0.75
N TYR A 7 -30.10 -29.87 -0.26
CA TYR A 7 -30.39 -28.49 0.16
C TYR A 7 -29.52 -28.03 1.33
N ILE A 8 -29.27 -28.91 2.31
CA ILE A 8 -28.37 -28.61 3.44
C ILE A 8 -26.92 -28.45 2.95
N SER A 9 -26.46 -29.31 2.03
CA SER A 9 -25.12 -29.21 1.42
C SER A 9 -24.94 -27.90 0.64
N ILE A 10 -25.96 -27.46 -0.09
CA ILE A 10 -25.95 -26.18 -0.83
C ILE A 10 -25.96 -24.99 0.13
N MET A 11 -26.73 -25.03 1.22
CA MET A 11 -26.75 -23.94 2.19
C MET A 11 -25.43 -23.80 2.95
N VAL A 12 -24.80 -24.91 3.36
CA VAL A 12 -23.51 -24.89 4.07
C VAL A 12 -22.37 -24.37 3.18
N SER A 13 -22.37 -24.73 1.88
CA SER A 13 -21.37 -24.24 0.92
C SER A 13 -21.51 -22.74 0.61
N ASN A 14 -22.74 -22.22 0.54
CA ASN A 14 -22.96 -20.78 0.37
C ASN A 14 -22.58 -19.98 1.64
N CYS A 15 -22.84 -20.51 2.85
CA CYS A 15 -22.40 -19.87 4.09
C CYS A 15 -20.86 -19.81 4.23
N ALA A 16 -20.15 -20.84 3.78
CA ALA A 16 -18.68 -20.85 3.76
C ALA A 16 -18.11 -19.80 2.78
N SER A 17 -18.79 -19.54 1.66
CA SER A 17 -18.42 -18.49 0.71
C SER A 17 -18.66 -17.07 1.27
N LEU A 18 -19.72 -16.87 2.06
CA LEU A 18 -19.99 -15.58 2.72
C LEU A 18 -18.96 -15.26 3.82
N GLY A 19 -18.51 -16.27 4.57
CA GLY A 19 -17.42 -16.11 5.56
C GLY A 19 -16.03 -15.85 4.94
N ALA A 20 -15.84 -16.16 3.67
CA ALA A 20 -14.60 -15.83 2.95
C ALA A 20 -14.50 -14.34 2.60
N GLN A 21 -15.64 -13.64 2.45
CA GLN A 21 -15.68 -12.19 2.22
C GLN A 21 -15.48 -11.38 3.52
N SER A 22 -15.67 -12.00 4.69
CA SER A 22 -15.37 -11.41 6.00
C SER A 22 -13.95 -11.74 6.49
N ARG A 23 -13.06 -12.28 5.64
CA ARG A 23 -11.67 -12.46 6.02
C ARG A 23 -11.04 -11.09 6.22
N GLU A 24 -10.68 -10.80 7.47
CA GLU A 24 -9.71 -9.75 7.74
C GLU A 24 -8.48 -10.00 6.87
N LEU A 25 -7.96 -8.91 6.32
CA LEU A 25 -6.70 -8.82 5.60
C LEU A 25 -5.59 -9.36 6.50
N THR A 26 -5.35 -10.67 6.44
CA THR A 26 -4.37 -11.38 7.26
C THR A 26 -3.01 -11.34 6.58
N ALA A 27 -1.93 -11.31 7.37
CA ALA A 27 -0.55 -11.17 6.86
C ALA A 27 -0.18 -12.20 5.76
N THR A 28 -0.77 -13.39 5.79
CA THR A 28 -0.55 -14.46 4.81
C THR A 28 -1.38 -14.32 3.52
N ALA A 29 -2.49 -13.58 3.54
CA ALA A 29 -3.40 -13.44 2.41
C ALA A 29 -3.08 -12.23 1.51
N ASN A 30 -2.20 -11.32 1.95
CA ASN A 30 -1.91 -10.04 1.28
C ASN A 30 -0.46 -9.87 0.82
N LEU A 31 0.35 -10.93 0.87
CA LEU A 31 1.71 -10.86 0.37
C LEU A 31 1.68 -10.78 -1.16
N SER A 32 2.19 -9.67 -1.70
CA SER A 32 2.50 -9.53 -3.12
C SER A 32 3.41 -10.68 -3.53
N LYS A 33 3.01 -11.43 -4.56
CA LYS A 33 3.78 -12.57 -5.07
C LYS A 33 4.78 -12.08 -6.12
N GLY A 34 5.89 -12.82 -6.25
CA GLY A 34 6.84 -12.56 -7.32
C GLY A 34 6.15 -12.67 -8.68
N GLY A 35 6.17 -11.58 -9.45
CA GLY A 35 5.50 -11.48 -10.75
C GLY A 35 4.24 -10.62 -10.76
N ASP A 36 3.74 -10.20 -9.59
CA ASP A 36 2.63 -9.26 -9.52
C ASP A 36 3.06 -7.89 -10.08
N SER A 37 2.23 -7.31 -10.95
CA SER A 37 2.42 -5.96 -11.50
C SER A 37 1.23 -5.09 -11.12
N ILE A 38 1.51 -3.90 -10.60
CA ILE A 38 0.49 -2.91 -10.29
C ILE A 38 0.58 -1.82 -11.35
N HIS A 39 -0.54 -1.59 -12.03
CA HIS A 39 -0.65 -0.54 -13.02
C HIS A 39 -1.12 0.72 -12.29
N TYR A 40 -0.32 1.78 -12.36
CA TYR A 40 -0.70 3.08 -11.84
C TYR A 40 -1.28 3.91 -12.98
N ASP A 41 -2.51 4.39 -12.79
CA ASP A 41 -3.13 5.36 -13.66
C ASP A 41 -3.19 6.72 -13.00
N PHE A 42 -2.83 7.74 -13.77
CA PHE A 42 -3.08 9.12 -13.37
C PHE A 42 -4.57 9.42 -13.53
N ILE A 43 -5.22 9.67 -12.40
CA ILE A 43 -6.60 10.11 -12.36
C ILE A 43 -6.66 11.59 -11.99
N THR A 44 -7.54 12.33 -12.66
CA THR A 44 -7.92 13.68 -12.21
C THR A 44 -8.93 13.52 -11.08
N ALA A 45 -8.44 13.30 -9.86
CA ALA A 45 -9.29 13.16 -8.70
C ALA A 45 -9.77 14.53 -8.21
N THR A 46 -11.08 14.77 -8.25
CA THR A 46 -11.70 15.80 -7.41
C THR A 46 -11.88 15.17 -6.04
N VAL A 47 -10.84 15.19 -5.20
CA VAL A 47 -10.93 14.65 -3.83
C VAL A 47 -12.06 15.40 -3.12
N PRO A 48 -13.16 14.74 -2.71
CA PRO A 48 -14.18 15.41 -1.94
C PRO A 48 -13.53 15.90 -0.65
N GLN A 49 -13.54 17.22 -0.42
CA GLN A 49 -13.23 17.76 0.91
C GLN A 49 -14.35 17.28 1.85
N SER A 50 -14.18 16.12 2.48
CA SER A 50 -15.22 15.61 3.36
C SER A 50 -15.11 16.24 4.74
N SER A 51 -16.16 16.96 5.08
CA SER A 51 -16.64 17.27 6.42
C SER A 51 -16.60 16.06 7.36
N ARG A 52 -16.00 16.23 8.54
CA ARG A 52 -16.27 15.70 9.91
C ARG A 52 -16.94 14.33 10.17
N PHE A 53 -17.22 13.48 9.19
CA PHE A 53 -17.85 12.17 9.40
C PHE A 53 -16.81 11.04 9.40
N SER A 54 -16.99 10.11 10.34
CA SER A 54 -16.06 9.04 10.71
C SER A 54 -15.81 7.98 9.64
N GLU A 55 -16.49 8.04 8.49
CA GLU A 55 -16.30 7.13 7.36
C GLU A 55 -16.31 7.91 6.05
N GLN A 56 -15.14 8.12 5.47
CA GLN A 56 -14.97 8.88 4.22
C GLN A 56 -15.30 7.99 3.02
N LEU A 57 -15.96 8.54 2.00
CA LEU A 57 -16.16 7.87 0.71
C LEU A 57 -15.19 8.46 -0.32
N TRP A 58 -14.30 7.63 -0.85
CA TRP A 58 -13.45 7.96 -1.98
C TRP A 58 -13.99 7.28 -3.22
N ASP A 59 -14.77 8.03 -4.01
CA ASP A 59 -15.43 7.52 -5.20
C ASP A 59 -14.62 7.83 -6.46
N PHE A 60 -14.03 6.79 -7.05
CA PHE A 60 -13.30 6.83 -8.31
C PHE A 60 -14.03 6.09 -9.44
N SER A 61 -15.31 5.74 -9.26
CA SER A 61 -16.11 5.02 -10.27
C SER A 61 -16.14 5.69 -11.64
N ASN A 62 -16.13 7.03 -11.65
CA ASN A 62 -16.15 7.86 -12.86
C ASN A 62 -14.75 8.21 -13.39
N SER A 63 -13.68 7.70 -12.78
CA SER A 63 -12.32 7.99 -13.23
C SER A 63 -12.08 7.40 -14.61
N LYS A 64 -11.63 8.23 -15.55
CA LYS A 64 -11.30 7.80 -16.91
C LYS A 64 -9.85 7.38 -16.99
N TYR A 65 -9.62 6.22 -17.59
CA TYR A 65 -8.29 5.76 -17.97
C TYR A 65 -7.67 6.72 -19.00
N LEU A 66 -6.49 7.28 -18.70
CA LEU A 66 -5.79 8.23 -19.56
C LEU A 66 -4.74 7.60 -20.48
N GLY A 67 -4.53 6.27 -20.42
CA GLY A 67 -3.54 5.59 -21.25
C GLY A 67 -2.08 5.90 -20.91
N GLN A 68 -1.83 6.56 -19.77
CA GLN A 68 -0.48 6.89 -19.30
C GLN A 68 -0.01 5.84 -18.30
N GLU A 69 0.28 4.65 -18.80
CA GLU A 69 0.77 3.56 -17.96
C GLU A 69 2.20 3.86 -17.49
N LYS A 70 2.40 3.99 -16.17
CA LYS A 70 3.72 3.79 -15.58
C LYS A 70 3.84 2.33 -15.16
N LYS A 71 4.75 1.61 -15.81
CA LYS A 71 5.11 0.25 -15.40
C LYS A 71 5.91 0.34 -14.11
N VAL A 72 5.29 -0.05 -13.01
CA VAL A 72 5.95 -0.24 -11.73
C VAL A 72 6.05 -1.73 -11.47
N PHE A 73 7.28 -2.21 -11.31
CA PHE A 73 7.53 -3.62 -11.05
C PHE A 73 7.75 -3.83 -9.56
N PHE A 74 7.09 -4.86 -9.01
CA PHE A 74 7.35 -5.36 -7.67
C PHE A 74 8.15 -6.64 -7.77
N VAL A 75 9.45 -6.57 -7.46
CA VAL A 75 10.33 -7.75 -7.47
C VAL A 75 10.53 -8.21 -6.03
N GLY A 76 9.78 -9.25 -5.66
CA GLY A 76 9.99 -9.98 -4.41
C GLY A 76 10.85 -11.22 -4.68
N ASN A 77 12.10 -11.20 -4.21
CA ASN A 77 13.00 -12.36 -4.28
C ASN A 77 12.88 -13.25 -3.02
N ASP A 78 12.50 -12.63 -1.91
CA ASP A 78 12.27 -13.22 -0.59
C ASP A 78 10.96 -12.64 -0.02
N SER A 79 10.24 -13.36 0.83
CA SER A 79 8.89 -12.98 1.33
C SER A 79 8.79 -11.62 2.00
N ASN A 80 9.92 -10.99 2.35
CA ASN A 80 9.98 -9.78 3.16
C ASN A 80 10.63 -8.59 2.42
N ARG A 81 11.02 -8.72 1.15
CA ARG A 81 11.64 -7.63 0.38
C ARG A 81 10.78 -7.26 -0.81
N ILE A 82 10.54 -5.96 -0.96
CA ILE A 82 9.69 -5.42 -2.01
C ILE A 82 10.50 -4.34 -2.73
N LYS A 83 10.85 -4.57 -4.00
CA LYS A 83 11.49 -3.54 -4.84
C LYS A 83 10.45 -2.88 -5.72
N MET A 84 10.31 -1.57 -5.67
CA MET A 84 9.49 -0.76 -6.57
C MET A 84 10.39 -0.11 -7.61
N ILE A 85 10.21 -0.45 -8.88
CA ILE A 85 11.01 0.07 -10.00
C ILE A 85 10.12 1.00 -10.84
N ASP A 86 10.39 2.30 -10.81
CA ASP A 86 9.81 3.32 -11.70
C ASP A 86 10.89 3.81 -12.70
N LYS A 87 10.48 4.55 -13.74
CA LYS A 87 11.37 5.08 -14.78
C LYS A 87 12.50 5.96 -14.22
N ASP A 88 12.25 6.70 -13.13
CA ASP A 88 13.17 7.70 -12.59
C ASP A 88 13.78 7.27 -11.24
N ALA A 89 13.20 6.26 -10.59
CA ALA A 89 13.58 5.87 -9.24
C ALA A 89 13.34 4.38 -8.98
N ILE A 90 14.23 3.80 -8.18
CA ILE A 90 14.09 2.47 -7.59
C ILE A 90 14.03 2.66 -6.07
N LEU A 91 12.99 2.10 -5.46
CA LEU A 91 12.80 2.08 -4.01
C LEU A 91 12.85 0.63 -3.53
N ASP A 92 13.73 0.36 -2.57
CA ASP A 92 13.82 -0.96 -1.95
C ASP A 92 13.21 -0.91 -0.56
N PHE A 93 12.18 -1.73 -0.34
CA PHE A 93 11.53 -1.86 0.95
C PHE A 93 11.84 -3.22 1.58
N SER A 94 11.84 -3.24 2.92
CA SER A 94 11.80 -4.45 3.72
C SER A 94 10.56 -4.40 4.59
N GLN A 95 9.81 -5.49 4.63
CA GLN A 95 8.64 -5.65 5.48
C GLN A 95 8.95 -6.63 6.61
N ASP A 96 8.65 -6.23 7.83
CA ASP A 96 8.52 -7.14 8.97
C ASP A 96 7.05 -7.19 9.43
N LYS A 97 6.79 -7.83 10.58
CA LYS A 97 5.42 -7.99 11.09
C LYS A 97 4.76 -6.67 11.46
N GLU A 98 5.54 -5.68 11.85
CA GLU A 98 5.09 -4.43 12.45
C GLU A 98 5.39 -3.22 11.56
N HIS A 99 6.36 -3.29 10.65
CA HIS A 99 6.80 -2.14 9.88
C HIS A 99 7.10 -2.46 8.42
N LEU A 100 6.84 -1.47 7.57
CA LEU A 100 7.43 -1.37 6.23
C LEU A 100 8.55 -0.34 6.30
N LEU A 101 9.76 -0.75 5.99
CA LEU A 101 10.97 0.07 6.07
C LEU A 101 11.45 0.40 4.66
N LEU A 102 11.70 1.67 4.36
CA LEU A 102 12.41 2.05 3.14
C LEU A 102 13.91 1.87 3.39
N LYS A 103 14.52 0.93 2.67
CA LYS A 103 15.94 0.59 2.79
C LYS A 103 16.79 1.43 1.87
N HIS A 104 16.41 1.52 0.59
CA HIS A 104 17.20 2.24 -0.40
C HIS A 104 16.35 3.10 -1.31
N LEU A 105 16.90 4.26 -1.68
CA LEU A 105 16.42 5.13 -2.75
C LEU A 105 17.53 5.28 -3.78
N GLN A 106 17.24 4.87 -5.02
CA GLN A 106 18.14 5.05 -6.14
C GLN A 106 17.44 5.84 -7.26
N THR A 107 18.08 6.89 -7.75
CA THR A 107 17.73 7.65 -8.94
C THR A 107 19.00 7.78 -9.81
N PRO A 108 18.93 8.34 -11.03
CA PRO A 108 20.14 8.60 -11.83
C PRO A 108 21.18 9.47 -11.11
N LEU A 109 20.75 10.31 -10.18
CA LEU A 109 21.63 11.24 -9.47
C LEU A 109 21.90 10.83 -8.03
N LEU A 110 21.04 10.04 -7.39
CA LEU A 110 21.12 9.71 -5.97
C LEU A 110 21.16 8.21 -5.76
N ASN A 111 21.98 7.77 -4.83
CA ASN A 111 21.92 6.42 -4.29
C ASN A 111 22.08 6.52 -2.78
N ILE A 112 21.02 6.27 -2.03
CA ILE A 112 20.94 6.45 -0.58
C ILE A 112 20.51 5.14 0.07
N ASP A 113 21.26 4.71 1.08
CA ASP A 113 20.92 3.63 2.00
C ASP A 113 20.49 4.21 3.34
N PHE A 114 19.27 3.90 3.76
CA PHE A 114 18.66 4.32 5.02
C PHE A 114 18.83 3.30 6.16
N GLY A 115 19.32 2.09 5.87
CA GLY A 115 19.39 1.01 6.84
C GLY A 115 18.01 0.72 7.46
N ASN A 116 17.86 0.93 8.76
CA ASN A 116 16.59 0.76 9.47
C ASN A 116 15.96 2.09 9.93
N SER A 117 16.50 3.24 9.53
CA SER A 117 16.08 4.54 10.06
C SER A 117 14.75 5.04 9.49
N PHE A 118 14.42 4.64 8.25
CA PHE A 118 13.21 5.08 7.57
C PHE A 118 12.07 4.07 7.73
N GLU A 119 11.29 4.25 8.80
CA GLU A 119 10.01 3.57 9.01
C GLU A 119 8.92 4.23 8.16
N TYR A 120 8.57 3.59 7.03
CA TYR A 120 7.64 4.14 6.05
C TYR A 120 6.18 3.96 6.49
N LEU A 121 5.82 2.76 6.98
CA LEU A 121 4.51 2.42 7.52
C LEU A 121 4.66 1.50 8.74
N LYS A 122 3.65 1.50 9.62
CA LYS A 122 3.49 0.54 10.72
C LYS A 122 2.19 -0.26 10.60
N PHE A 123 2.15 -1.46 11.14
CA PHE A 123 1.02 -2.39 11.10
C PHE A 123 0.78 -3.02 12.49
N PRO A 124 -0.49 -3.09 12.94
CA PRO A 124 -1.63 -2.35 12.41
C PRO A 124 -1.43 -0.84 12.58
N PHE A 125 -2.01 -0.02 11.71
CA PHE A 125 -1.99 1.44 11.84
C PHE A 125 -3.36 1.95 12.31
N PRO A 126 -3.53 2.32 13.60
CA PRO A 126 -4.79 2.85 14.09
C PRO A 126 -5.17 4.18 13.44
N LEU A 127 -6.47 4.47 13.39
CA LEU A 127 -6.98 5.78 12.97
C LEU A 127 -6.54 6.86 13.96
N ASN A 128 -6.16 8.04 13.45
CA ASN A 128 -5.64 9.17 14.22
C ASN A 128 -4.28 8.93 14.92
N ASP A 129 -3.60 7.84 14.60
CA ASP A 129 -2.24 7.59 15.06
C ASP A 129 -1.21 8.20 14.09
N SER A 130 0.01 8.39 14.58
CA SER A 130 1.16 8.84 13.81
C SER A 130 2.40 7.99 14.08
N LEU A 131 3.17 7.77 13.04
CA LEU A 131 4.51 7.20 13.08
C LEU A 131 5.49 8.34 12.85
N VAL A 132 6.38 8.59 13.81
CA VAL A 132 7.44 9.60 13.70
C VAL A 132 8.78 8.89 13.80
N CYS A 133 9.60 8.99 12.76
CA CYS A 133 10.93 8.38 12.74
C CYS A 133 12.00 9.41 12.35
N GLN A 134 13.19 9.24 12.91
CA GLN A 134 14.38 10.00 12.52
C GLN A 134 15.05 9.27 11.37
N ILE A 135 15.03 9.89 10.20
CA ILE A 135 15.68 9.35 9.02
C ILE A 135 17.16 9.72 9.08
N GLU A 136 18.01 8.73 8.83
CA GLU A 136 19.42 8.90 8.50
C GLU A 136 19.74 7.99 7.31
N GLY A 137 20.13 8.61 6.20
CA GLY A 137 20.54 7.92 4.97
C GLY A 137 21.94 8.33 4.56
N LYS A 138 22.74 7.35 4.15
CA LYS A 138 24.11 7.58 3.64
C LYS A 138 24.16 7.18 2.19
N GLY A 139 24.81 8.00 1.38
CA GLY A 139 24.73 7.81 -0.06
C GLY A 139 25.72 8.60 -0.88
N THR A 140 25.46 8.60 -2.18
CA THR A 140 26.24 9.37 -3.15
C THR A 140 25.35 10.17 -4.08
N TYR A 141 25.83 11.35 -4.47
CA TYR A 141 25.27 12.20 -5.51
C TYR A 141 26.18 12.14 -6.74
N CYS A 142 25.59 11.87 -7.91
CA CYS A 142 26.29 11.64 -9.17
C CYS A 142 27.42 10.61 -9.06
N SER A 143 27.23 9.59 -8.20
CA SER A 143 28.20 8.52 -7.91
C SER A 143 29.57 8.97 -7.38
N LYS A 144 29.74 10.26 -7.07
CA LYS A 144 31.04 10.85 -6.70
C LYS A 144 31.02 11.50 -5.33
N ASN A 145 29.98 12.28 -5.05
CA ASN A 145 29.93 13.10 -3.84
C ASN A 145 29.23 12.31 -2.75
N LYS A 146 29.94 12.00 -1.65
CA LYS A 146 29.32 11.40 -0.47
C LYS A 146 28.33 12.39 0.13
N LEU A 147 27.15 11.92 0.50
CA LEU A 147 26.13 12.71 1.17
C LEU A 147 25.52 11.94 2.33
N VAL A 148 25.03 12.70 3.29
CA VAL A 148 24.20 12.21 4.39
C VAL A 148 22.90 12.97 4.33
N LEU A 149 21.78 12.25 4.27
CA LEU A 149 20.44 12.80 4.37
C LEU A 149 19.95 12.51 5.78
N SER A 150 19.56 13.55 6.51
CA SER A 150 18.93 13.40 7.82
C SER A 150 17.68 14.27 7.90
N GLY A 151 16.70 13.79 8.65
CA GLY A 151 15.43 14.49 8.79
C GLY A 151 14.46 13.72 9.68
N THR A 152 13.26 14.28 9.85
CA THR A 152 12.20 13.61 10.61
C THR A 152 11.04 13.34 9.67
N CYS A 153 10.67 12.07 9.53
CA CYS A 153 9.45 11.70 8.82
C CYS A 153 8.29 11.61 9.81
N CYS A 154 7.11 12.04 9.37
CA CYS A 154 5.86 11.80 10.06
C CYS A 154 4.82 11.23 9.10
N THR A 155 4.45 9.98 9.34
CA THR A 155 3.34 9.31 8.66
C THR A 155 2.11 9.33 9.55
N LYS A 156 0.96 9.77 9.05
CA LYS A 156 -0.30 9.90 9.82
C LYS A 156 -1.46 9.22 9.12
N THR A 157 -2.30 8.55 9.89
CA THR A 157 -3.60 8.08 9.42
C THR A 157 -4.61 9.22 9.48
N MET A 158 -5.03 9.70 8.32
CA MET A 158 -5.89 10.88 8.20
C MET A 158 -7.38 10.55 8.33
N ALA A 159 -7.79 9.42 7.75
CA ALA A 159 -9.19 9.02 7.68
C ALA A 159 -9.31 7.53 7.43
N LYS A 160 -10.46 6.96 7.79
CA LYS A 160 -10.88 5.60 7.45
C LYS A 160 -12.16 5.69 6.61
N GLY A 161 -12.35 4.78 5.67
CA GLY A 161 -13.48 4.87 4.76
C GLY A 161 -13.63 3.73 3.76
N LYS A 162 -14.43 4.01 2.74
CA LYS A 162 -14.71 3.13 1.60
C LYS A 162 -14.11 3.73 0.33
N LEU A 163 -13.43 2.89 -0.44
CA LEU A 163 -12.90 3.22 -1.76
C LEU A 163 -13.78 2.57 -2.83
N ILE A 164 -14.34 3.34 -3.76
CA ILE A 164 -15.00 2.82 -4.96
C ILE A 164 -14.03 2.99 -6.12
N MET A 165 -13.69 1.89 -6.80
CA MET A 165 -12.79 1.85 -7.94
C MET A 165 -13.58 1.95 -9.25
N PRO A 166 -12.92 2.24 -10.39
CA PRO A 166 -13.54 2.07 -11.71
C PRO A 166 -14.17 0.68 -11.88
N TYR A 167 -15.17 0.57 -12.74
CA TYR A 167 -15.95 -0.66 -12.93
C TYR A 167 -16.79 -1.10 -11.72
N ASN A 168 -17.04 -0.18 -10.79
CA ASN A 168 -17.93 -0.36 -9.63
C ASN A 168 -17.47 -1.43 -8.63
N ASP A 169 -16.17 -1.72 -8.58
CA ASP A 169 -15.55 -2.50 -7.51
C ASP A 169 -15.34 -1.62 -6.26
N SER A 170 -15.29 -2.20 -5.06
CA SER A 170 -15.13 -1.42 -3.83
C SER A 170 -14.34 -2.11 -2.73
N LEU A 171 -13.49 -1.34 -2.06
CA LEU A 171 -12.74 -1.75 -0.87
C LEU A 171 -13.30 -1.06 0.37
N ASN A 172 -13.77 -1.86 1.32
CA ASN A 172 -14.17 -1.38 2.64
C ASN A 172 -12.95 -1.35 3.59
N ASN A 173 -13.03 -0.60 4.69
CA ASN A 173 -11.96 -0.49 5.70
C ASN A 173 -10.63 0.04 5.14
N THR A 174 -10.68 1.00 4.22
CA THR A 174 -9.50 1.63 3.63
C THR A 174 -9.01 2.78 4.53
N LEU A 175 -7.68 2.92 4.68
CA LEU A 175 -7.05 4.03 5.40
C LEU A 175 -6.43 5.03 4.42
N LEU A 176 -6.69 6.32 4.64
CA LEU A 176 -5.95 7.39 3.98
C LEU A 176 -4.72 7.73 4.82
N ILE A 177 -3.55 7.53 4.23
CA ILE A 177 -2.27 7.77 4.89
C ILE A 177 -1.60 8.99 4.26
N ARG A 178 -1.08 9.88 5.10
CA ARG A 178 -0.25 11.01 4.70
C ARG A 178 1.15 10.83 5.24
N VAL A 179 2.13 10.80 4.35
CA VAL A 179 3.56 10.84 4.69
C VAL A 179 4.05 12.27 4.50
N SER A 180 4.77 12.79 5.50
CA SER A 180 5.37 14.13 5.49
C SER A 180 6.83 13.97 5.91
N SER A 181 7.75 14.42 5.07
CA SER A 181 9.22 14.33 5.26
C SER A 181 9.85 15.70 5.11
#